data_AF-A0AAU0KJJ1-F1
#
_entry.id   AF-A0AAU0KJJ1-F1
#
_cell.length_a   1.000
_cell.length_b   1.000
_cell.length_c   1.000
_cell.angle_alpha   90.00
_cell.angle_beta   90.00
_cell.angle_gamma   90.00
#
_symmetry.space_group_name_H-M   'P 1'
#
loop_
_entity.id
_entity.type
_entity.pdbx_description
1 polymer ?
#
loop_
_entity_poly.entity_id
_entity_poly.type
_entity_poly.pdbx_seq_one_letter_code
_entity_poly.pdbx_strand_id
1 'polypeptide(L)'
;MTPETRPILIPVVVIPVLLASLLSGCAGKPIIRTEVVEKPVAVPCAVRTPPECKSRYATDRLSVKDDALLINRALRAEIEERWACEIKLLAAVRGCSKGMQSMPETEHSGL
;
A
#
# COMPACT_ATOMS: atom_id res chain seq x y z
N MET A 1 76.85 -5.55 32.74
CA MET A 1 76.06 -4.58 31.97
C MET A 1 75.26 -5.36 30.94
N THR A 2 73.93 -5.38 31.09
CA THR A 2 72.89 -5.96 30.22
C THR A 2 72.91 -5.32 28.81
N PRO A 3 72.24 -5.85 27.74
CA PRO A 3 70.90 -6.45 27.83
C PRO A 3 70.48 -7.56 26.82
N GLU A 4 70.04 -8.68 27.40
CA GLU A 4 69.10 -9.69 26.88
C GLU A 4 67.65 -9.12 26.85
N THR A 5 67.27 -8.32 25.84
CA THR A 5 65.89 -7.73 25.78
C THR A 5 65.15 -7.93 24.45
N ARG A 6 65.72 -8.65 23.47
CA ARG A 6 65.18 -8.65 22.10
C ARG A 6 64.09 -9.69 21.76
N PRO A 7 64.00 -10.91 22.33
CA PRO A 7 62.99 -11.88 21.85
C PRO A 7 61.59 -11.65 22.44
N ILE A 8 61.47 -10.94 23.56
CA ILE A 8 60.18 -10.69 24.26
C ILE A 8 59.51 -9.39 23.77
N LEU A 9 60.28 -8.46 23.20
CA LEU A 9 59.76 -7.17 22.73
C LEU A 9 58.81 -7.30 21.53
N ILE A 10 59.01 -8.33 20.68
CA ILE A 10 58.24 -8.55 19.46
C ILE A 10 56.76 -8.91 19.77
N PRO A 11 56.43 -9.94 20.57
CA PRO A 11 55.04 -10.26 20.88
C PRO A 11 54.34 -9.15 21.69
N VAL A 12 55.09 -8.46 22.57
CA VAL A 12 54.56 -7.37 23.42
C VAL A 12 54.12 -6.16 22.60
N VAL A 13 54.71 -5.93 21.42
CA VAL A 13 54.33 -4.81 20.54
C VAL A 13 53.34 -5.26 19.46
N VAL A 14 53.48 -6.47 18.92
CA VAL A 14 52.66 -6.95 17.80
C VAL A 14 51.20 -7.22 18.23
N ILE A 15 51.00 -7.83 19.40
CA ILE A 15 49.65 -8.14 19.91
C ILE A 15 48.80 -6.88 20.15
N PRO A 16 49.26 -5.84 20.86
CA PRO A 16 48.45 -4.64 21.08
C PRO A 16 48.23 -3.83 19.80
N VAL A 17 49.18 -3.84 18.86
CA VAL A 17 49.01 -3.18 17.55
C VAL A 17 47.93 -3.87 16.71
N LEU A 18 47.96 -5.21 16.64
CA LEU A 18 46.91 -5.98 15.98
C LEU A 18 45.55 -5.75 16.63
N LEU A 19 45.48 -5.80 17.97
CA LEU A 19 44.25 -5.57 18.70
C LEU A 19 43.71 -4.15 18.45
N ALA A 20 44.56 -3.12 18.50
CA ALA A 20 44.17 -1.74 18.20
C ALA A 20 43.64 -1.57 16.77
N SER A 21 44.23 -2.29 15.80
CA SER A 21 43.77 -2.25 14.40
C SER A 21 42.39 -2.90 14.21
N LEU A 22 42.13 -4.02 14.91
CA LEU A 22 40.85 -4.74 14.88
C LEU A 22 39.72 -3.93 15.53
N LEU A 23 40.01 -3.12 16.55
CA LEU A 23 39.02 -2.28 17.23
C LEU A 23 38.78 -0.91 16.58
N SER A 24 39.56 -0.53 15.56
CA SER A 24 39.44 0.78 14.90
C SER A 24 38.08 1.00 14.22
N GLY A 25 37.40 -0.07 13.81
CA GLY A 25 36.05 -0.02 13.24
C GLY A 25 34.94 0.34 14.24
N CYS A 26 35.16 0.14 15.55
CA CYS A 26 34.17 0.45 16.59
C CYS A 26 34.22 1.91 17.08
N ALA A 27 35.29 2.65 16.79
CA ALA A 27 35.45 4.06 17.19
C ALA A 27 35.06 5.06 16.08
N GLY A 28 34.61 4.57 14.92
CA GLY A 28 34.22 5.40 13.79
C GLY A 28 32.91 6.14 14.05
N LYS A 29 32.87 7.44 13.70
CA LYS A 29 31.61 8.20 13.65
C LYS A 29 30.76 7.64 12.51
N PRO A 30 29.51 7.20 12.77
CA PRO A 30 28.66 6.68 11.71
C PRO A 30 28.38 7.79 10.69
N ILE A 31 28.58 7.48 9.41
CA ILE A 31 28.21 8.36 8.31
C ILE A 31 26.70 8.16 8.08
N ILE A 32 25.89 9.08 8.60
CA ILE A 32 24.45 9.08 8.37
C ILE A 32 24.21 9.58 6.95
N ARG A 33 23.84 8.68 6.04
CA ARG A 33 23.39 9.02 4.68
C ARG A 33 21.87 8.97 4.65
N THR A 34 21.25 10.08 4.27
CA THR A 34 19.83 10.13 3.96
C THR A 34 19.67 9.90 2.46
N GLU A 35 19.08 8.76 2.08
CA GLU A 35 18.73 8.47 0.70
C GLU A 35 17.23 8.70 0.48
N VAL A 36 16.87 9.29 -0.65
CA VAL A 36 15.47 9.43 -1.06
C VAL A 36 15.05 8.10 -1.68
N VAL A 37 14.24 7.33 -0.95
CA VAL A 37 13.69 6.07 -1.43
C VAL A 37 12.26 6.32 -1.92
N GLU A 38 12.01 6.13 -3.21
CA GLU A 38 10.66 6.15 -3.76
C GLU A 38 9.91 4.88 -3.32
N LYS A 39 9.14 5.01 -2.22
CA LYS A 39 8.29 3.93 -1.72
C LYS A 39 6.90 4.06 -2.35
N PRO A 40 6.40 3.04 -3.08
CA PRO A 40 5.03 3.06 -3.55
C PRO A 40 4.08 3.09 -2.35
N VAL A 41 3.21 4.09 -2.30
CA VAL A 41 2.19 4.22 -1.26
C VAL A 41 0.89 3.63 -1.78
N ALA A 42 0.32 2.69 -1.03
CA ALA A 42 -1.00 2.16 -1.32
C ALA A 42 -2.03 3.28 -1.20
N VAL A 43 -2.62 3.70 -2.32
CA VAL A 43 -3.76 4.60 -2.32
C VAL A 43 -5.04 3.77 -2.26
N PRO A 44 -5.97 4.07 -1.33
CA PRO A 44 -7.24 3.37 -1.25
C PRO A 44 -8.02 3.61 -2.54
N CYS A 45 -8.52 2.53 -3.13
CA CYS A 45 -9.36 2.63 -4.30
C CYS A 45 -10.70 3.29 -3.93
N ALA A 46 -11.11 4.27 -4.74
CA ALA A 46 -12.35 5.04 -4.55
C ALA A 46 -13.37 4.68 -5.64
N VAL A 47 -14.43 3.95 -5.25
CA VAL A 47 -15.57 3.70 -6.13
C VAL A 47 -16.48 4.93 -6.13
N ARG A 48 -16.73 5.51 -7.30
CA ARG A 48 -17.69 6.60 -7.49
C ARG A 48 -18.98 6.03 -8.04
N THR A 49 -20.10 6.64 -7.67
CA THR A 49 -21.42 6.31 -8.22
C THR A 49 -21.43 6.57 -9.73
N PRO A 50 -21.73 5.56 -10.57
CA PRO A 50 -21.84 5.74 -12.02
C PRO A 50 -22.93 6.75 -12.40
N PRO A 51 -22.79 7.48 -13.52
CA PRO A 51 -23.77 8.48 -13.96
C PRO A 51 -25.15 7.86 -14.30
N GLU A 52 -25.21 6.56 -14.54
CA GLU A 52 -26.44 5.82 -14.81
C GLU A 52 -27.26 5.56 -13.54
N CYS A 53 -26.64 5.64 -12.37
CA CYS A 53 -27.32 5.51 -11.09
C CYS A 53 -28.10 6.79 -10.78
N LYS A 54 -29.42 6.71 -10.98
CA LYS A 54 -30.32 7.84 -10.73
C LYS A 54 -30.70 7.95 -9.26
N SER A 55 -30.89 9.19 -8.79
CA SER A 55 -31.45 9.47 -7.46
C SER A 55 -32.99 9.45 -7.45
N ARG A 56 -33.61 9.49 -8.63
CA ARG A 56 -35.04 9.30 -8.84
C ARG A 56 -35.31 8.45 -10.07
N TYR A 57 -36.26 7.53 -9.95
CA TYR A 57 -36.69 6.60 -11.00
C TYR A 57 -38.01 7.03 -11.63
N ALA A 58 -38.34 6.43 -12.78
CA ALA A 58 -39.59 6.69 -13.47
C ALA A 58 -40.84 6.48 -12.58
N THR A 59 -40.76 5.55 -11.63
CA THR A 59 -41.85 5.20 -10.71
C THR A 59 -42.08 6.21 -9.58
N ASP A 60 -41.10 7.05 -9.25
CA ASP A 60 -41.23 8.10 -8.21
C ASP A 60 -42.26 9.17 -8.57
N ARG A 61 -42.67 9.21 -9.83
CA ARG A 61 -43.67 10.14 -10.36
C ARG A 61 -45.08 9.54 -10.44
N LEU A 62 -45.25 8.27 -10.11
CA LEU A 62 -46.53 7.58 -10.24
C LEU A 62 -47.49 7.96 -9.12
N SER A 63 -48.77 8.01 -9.47
CA SER A 63 -49.91 8.03 -8.57
C SER A 63 -50.64 6.69 -8.59
N VAL A 64 -51.29 6.34 -7.49
CA VAL A 64 -52.20 5.17 -7.41
C VAL A 64 -53.39 5.31 -8.36
N LYS A 65 -53.69 6.54 -8.81
CA LYS A 65 -54.77 6.83 -9.75
C LYS A 65 -54.36 6.72 -11.22
N ASP A 66 -53.08 6.49 -11.51
CA ASP A 66 -52.58 6.41 -12.88
C ASP A 66 -53.07 5.15 -13.58
N ASP A 67 -53.18 5.23 -14.91
CA ASP A 67 -53.58 4.09 -15.73
C ASP A 67 -52.57 2.94 -15.65
N ALA A 68 -53.09 1.71 -15.72
CA ALA A 68 -52.29 0.50 -15.62
C ALA A 68 -51.19 0.42 -16.69
N LEU A 69 -51.41 0.95 -17.91
CA LEU A 69 -50.37 0.96 -18.94
C LEU A 69 -49.24 1.93 -18.60
N LEU A 70 -49.57 3.08 -17.99
CA LEU A 70 -48.58 4.07 -17.56
C LEU A 70 -47.71 3.49 -16.44
N ILE A 71 -48.34 2.87 -15.44
CA ILE A 71 -47.65 2.20 -14.33
C ILE A 71 -46.70 1.11 -14.86
N ASN A 72 -47.17 0.25 -15.76
CA ASN A 72 -46.34 -0.82 -16.32
C ASN A 72 -45.13 -0.29 -17.13
N ARG A 73 -45.30 0.81 -17.87
CA ARG A 73 -44.18 1.43 -18.60
C ARG A 73 -43.14 2.02 -17.66
N ALA A 74 -43.57 2.71 -16.61
CA ALA A 74 -42.67 3.26 -15.61
C ALA A 74 -41.90 2.17 -14.85
N LEU A 75 -42.57 1.06 -14.48
CA LEU A 75 -41.91 -0.09 -13.85
C LEU A 75 -40.85 -0.73 -14.75
N ARG A 76 -41.15 -0.93 -16.04
CA ARG A 76 -40.16 -1.46 -16.99
C ARG A 76 -38.97 -0.53 -17.16
N ALA A 77 -39.22 0.79 -17.23
CA ALA A 77 -38.15 1.77 -17.30
C ALA A 77 -37.26 1.74 -16.05
N GLU A 78 -37.84 1.65 -14.85
CA GLU A 78 -37.08 1.54 -13.61
C GLU A 78 -36.19 0.29 -13.55
N ILE A 79 -36.70 -0.87 -13.99
CA ILE A 79 -35.93 -2.11 -14.03
C ILE A 79 -34.67 -1.94 -14.88
N GLU A 80 -34.80 -1.37 -16.08
CA GLU A 80 -33.67 -1.12 -16.97
C GLU A 80 -32.69 -0.11 -16.38
N GLU A 81 -33.19 0.97 -15.77
CA GLU A 81 -32.37 1.99 -15.13
C GLU A 81 -31.57 1.43 -13.94
N ARG A 82 -32.19 0.60 -13.11
CA ARG A 82 -31.51 -0.06 -11.98
C ARG A 82 -30.49 -1.07 -12.46
N TRP A 83 -30.82 -1.86 -13.49
CA TRP A 83 -29.90 -2.85 -14.03
C TRP A 83 -28.64 -2.20 -14.62
N ALA A 84 -28.80 -1.10 -15.35
CA ALA A 84 -27.68 -0.34 -15.89
C ALA A 84 -26.74 0.19 -14.78
N CYS A 85 -27.32 0.72 -13.69
CA CYS A 85 -26.55 1.15 -12.51
C CYS A 85 -25.82 -0.03 -11.86
N GLU A 86 -26.51 -1.14 -11.61
CA GLU A 86 -25.94 -2.30 -10.92
C GLU A 86 -24.77 -2.92 -11.70
N ILE A 87 -24.92 -3.13 -13.00
CA ILE A 87 -23.84 -3.69 -13.84
C ILE A 87 -22.58 -2.83 -13.73
N LYS A 88 -22.72 -1.51 -13.86
CA LYS A 88 -21.58 -0.58 -13.84
C LYS A 88 -20.98 -0.45 -12.45
N LEU A 89 -21.81 -0.44 -11.41
CA LEU A 89 -21.35 -0.39 -10.03
C LEU A 89 -20.59 -1.68 -9.66
N LEU A 90 -21.10 -2.85 -10.03
CA LEU A 90 -20.42 -4.13 -9.82
C LEU A 90 -19.09 -4.19 -10.57
N ALA A 91 -19.03 -3.67 -11.80
CA ALA A 91 -17.77 -3.58 -12.55
C ALA A 91 -16.75 -2.67 -11.84
N ALA A 92 -17.17 -1.51 -11.34
CA ALA A 92 -16.30 -0.59 -10.60
C ALA A 92 -15.77 -1.22 -9.30
N VAL A 93 -16.65 -1.87 -8.52
CA VAL A 93 -16.27 -2.60 -7.30
C VAL A 93 -15.31 -3.74 -7.60
N ARG A 94 -15.54 -4.51 -8.67
CA ARG A 94 -14.64 -5.61 -9.08
C ARG A 94 -13.27 -5.12 -9.53
N GLY A 95 -13.20 -3.98 -10.22
CA GLY A 95 -11.92 -3.34 -10.55
C GLY A 95 -11.15 -2.97 -9.29
N CYS A 96 -11.85 -2.42 -8.31
CA CYS A 96 -11.31 -2.03 -7.02
C CYS A 96 -10.76 -3.22 -6.22
N SER A 97 -11.52 -4.31 -6.12
CA SER A 97 -11.12 -5.49 -5.34
C SER A 97 -9.93 -6.23 -5.94
N LYS A 98 -9.81 -6.27 -7.27
CA LYS A 98 -8.63 -6.86 -7.95
C LYS A 98 -7.33 -6.13 -7.60
N GLY A 99 -7.36 -4.79 -7.51
CA GLY A 99 -6.19 -4.00 -7.13
C GLY A 99 -5.75 -4.19 -5.67
N MET A 100 -6.68 -4.52 -4.78
CA MET A 100 -6.37 -4.82 -3.37
C MET A 100 -5.65 -6.18 -3.20
N GLN A 101 -5.98 -7.18 -4.04
CA GLN A 101 -5.40 -8.53 -3.94
C GLN A 101 -3.99 -8.64 -4.53
N SER A 102 -3.58 -7.69 -5.37
CA SER A 102 -2.24 -7.65 -5.96
C SER A 102 -1.21 -6.92 -5.09
N MET A 103 -1.59 -6.43 -3.91
CA MET A 103 -0.64 -5.84 -2.97
C MET A 103 0.10 -6.98 -2.25
N PRO A 104 1.41 -7.16 -2.47
CA PRO A 104 2.18 -8.04 -1.59
C PRO A 104 2.07 -7.48 -0.17
N GLU A 105 1.76 -8.35 0.79
CA GLU A 105 1.92 -8.06 2.20
C GLU A 105 3.36 -7.62 2.41
N THR A 106 3.60 -6.31 2.52
CA THR A 106 4.86 -5.82 3.03
C THR A 106 4.94 -6.30 4.47
N GLU A 107 5.69 -7.38 4.63
CA GLU A 107 6.18 -7.97 5.86
C GLU A 107 6.34 -6.89 6.93
N HIS A 108 5.52 -7.01 7.98
CA HIS A 108 5.71 -6.28 9.22
C HIS A 108 6.84 -6.96 10.01
N SER A 109 8.03 -7.00 9.42
CA SER A 109 9.26 -7.37 10.13
C SER A 109 9.78 -6.11 10.81
N GLY A 110 9.10 -5.76 11.91
CA GLY A 110 9.64 -4.87 12.93
C GLY A 110 10.77 -5.60 13.64
N LEU A 111 11.98 -5.03 13.53
CA LEU A 111 13.02 -5.16 14.56
C LEU A 111 12.55 -4.52 15.86
#